data_AF-A0A969VLC4-F1
#
_entry.id   AF-A0A969VLC4-F1
#
_cell.length_a   1.000
_cell.length_b   1.000
_cell.length_c   1.000
_cell.angle_alpha   90.00
_cell.angle_beta   90.00
_cell.angle_gamma   90.00
#
_symmetry.space_group_name_H-M   'P 1'
#
loop_
_entity.id
_entity.type
_entity.pdbx_description
1 polymer ?
#
loop_
_entity_poly.entity_id
_entity_poly.type
_entity_poly.pdbx_seq_one_letter_code
_entity_poly.pdbx_strand_id
1 'polypeptide(L)'
;MHNFDFVKPASIADAVKVMGHDGAQALSGGQTLIPTMKQRLAAPTVLVSLTGISEMKGVCMGEGGLHIGAATPHAVVAAEAGA
;
A
#
# COMPACT_ATOMS: atom_id res chain seq x y z
N MET A 1 -14.63 -5.48 -13.85
CA MET A 1 -13.32 -5.79 -13.26
C MET A 1 -13.14 -7.30 -13.37
N HIS A 2 -11.92 -7.78 -13.62
CA HIS A 2 -11.63 -9.22 -13.59
C HIS A 2 -11.66 -9.73 -12.15
N ASN A 3 -11.77 -11.05 -11.95
CA ASN A 3 -11.63 -11.65 -10.63
C ASN A 3 -10.18 -11.52 -10.16
N PHE A 4 -10.00 -11.28 -8.87
CA PHE A 4 -8.71 -11.21 -8.20
C PHE A 4 -8.87 -11.72 -6.76
N ASP A 5 -7.78 -12.26 -6.21
CA ASP A 5 -7.70 -12.54 -4.79
C ASP A 5 -7.31 -11.27 -4.04
N PHE A 6 -7.83 -11.11 -2.82
CA PHE A 6 -7.52 -9.96 -1.97
C PHE A 6 -6.90 -10.42 -0.66
N VAL A 7 -5.63 -10.09 -0.47
CA VAL A 7 -4.84 -10.50 0.70
C VAL A 7 -4.57 -9.29 1.59
N LYS A 8 -4.68 -9.49 2.90
CA LYS A 8 -4.44 -8.46 3.92
C LYS A 8 -3.35 -8.93 4.89
N PRO A 9 -2.06 -8.80 4.52
CA PRO A 9 -0.96 -9.15 5.40
C PRO A 9 -0.95 -8.27 6.66
N ALA A 10 -0.43 -8.81 7.75
CA ALA A 10 -0.24 -8.09 9.01
C ALA A 10 1.19 -7.54 9.19
N SER A 11 2.14 -7.97 8.35
CA SER A 11 3.56 -7.58 8.40
C SER A 11 4.12 -7.30 7.01
N ILE A 12 5.20 -6.53 6.92
CA ILE A 12 5.96 -6.34 5.67
C ILE A 12 6.47 -7.68 5.14
N ALA A 13 6.96 -8.56 6.03
CA ALA A 13 7.48 -9.87 5.63
C ALA A 13 6.42 -10.72 4.93
N ASP A 14 5.18 -10.72 5.43
CA ASP A 14 4.09 -11.47 4.81
C ASP A 14 3.62 -10.82 3.51
N ALA A 15 3.64 -9.48 3.44
CA ALA A 15 3.37 -8.77 2.19
C ALA A 15 4.39 -9.12 1.10
N VAL A 16 5.68 -9.14 1.44
CA VAL A 16 6.76 -9.50 0.50
C VAL A 16 6.60 -10.93 -0.01
N LYS A 17 6.23 -11.90 0.85
CA LYS A 17 5.97 -13.27 0.42
C LYS A 17 4.87 -13.32 -0.65
N VAL A 18 3.76 -12.64 -0.42
CA VAL A 18 2.62 -12.63 -1.36
C VAL A 18 2.97 -11.86 -2.63
N MET A 19 3.73 -10.76 -2.53
CA MET A 19 4.20 -9.99 -3.67
C MET A 19 5.15 -10.76 -4.59
N GLY A 20 5.72 -11.89 -4.13
CA GLY A 20 6.50 -12.79 -4.97
C GLY A 20 5.67 -13.63 -5.96
N HIS A 21 4.33 -13.63 -5.84
CA HIS A 21 3.45 -14.33 -6.76
C HIS A 21 3.29 -13.54 -8.07
N ASP A 22 3.21 -14.26 -9.19
CA ASP A 22 2.95 -13.62 -10.49
C ASP A 22 1.56 -12.96 -10.52
N GLY A 23 1.50 -11.74 -11.08
CA GLY A 23 0.28 -10.93 -11.10
C GLY A 23 -0.13 -10.31 -9.77
N ALA A 24 0.69 -10.41 -8.71
CA ALA A 24 0.46 -9.69 -7.46
C ALA A 24 0.74 -8.19 -7.60
N GLN A 25 -0.15 -7.37 -7.04
CA GLN A 25 -0.03 -5.93 -7.06
C GLN A 25 -0.32 -5.34 -5.68
N ALA A 26 0.55 -4.44 -5.24
CA ALA A 26 0.35 -3.74 -3.98
C ALA A 26 -0.81 -2.74 -4.08
N LEU A 27 -1.66 -2.73 -3.07
CA LEU A 27 -2.79 -1.81 -2.95
C LEU A 27 -2.72 -1.07 -1.61
N SER A 28 -2.53 0.25 -1.68
CA SER A 28 -2.67 1.15 -0.54
C SER A 28 -4.02 1.90 -0.62
N GLY A 29 -4.02 3.22 -0.77
CA GLY A 29 -5.24 4.04 -0.83
C GLY A 29 -6.13 3.85 -2.08
N GLY A 30 -5.65 3.11 -3.09
CA GLY A 30 -6.45 2.69 -4.25
C GLY A 30 -6.87 3.78 -5.24
N GLN A 31 -6.44 5.03 -5.04
CA GLN A 31 -6.84 6.18 -5.87
C GLN A 31 -6.39 6.07 -7.33
N THR A 32 -5.34 5.31 -7.62
CA THR A 32 -4.85 5.05 -8.99
C THR A 32 -5.31 3.69 -9.48
N LEU A 33 -4.92 2.62 -8.77
CA LEU A 33 -5.09 1.25 -9.24
C LEU A 33 -6.57 0.83 -9.42
N ILE A 34 -7.47 1.24 -8.51
CA ILE A 34 -8.88 0.84 -8.60
C ILE A 34 -9.54 1.46 -9.85
N PRO A 35 -9.42 2.77 -10.13
CA PRO A 35 -9.89 3.34 -11.39
C PRO A 35 -9.28 2.66 -12.63
N THR A 36 -7.96 2.40 -12.64
CA THR A 36 -7.27 1.71 -13.74
C THR A 36 -7.87 0.31 -13.99
N MET A 37 -8.15 -0.46 -12.93
CA MET A 37 -8.80 -1.77 -13.03
C MET A 37 -10.26 -1.68 -13.50
N LYS A 38 -11.01 -0.65 -13.07
CA LYS A 38 -12.38 -0.40 -13.53
C LYS A 38 -12.42 -0.10 -15.03
N GLN A 39 -11.43 0.65 -15.53
CA GLN A 39 -11.23 0.96 -16.95
C GLN A 39 -10.62 -0.21 -17.73
N ARG A 40 -10.30 -1.32 -17.07
CA ARG A 40 -9.69 -2.52 -17.67
C ARG A 40 -8.29 -2.27 -18.27
N LEU A 41 -7.59 -1.26 -17.79
CA LEU A 41 -6.21 -0.95 -18.18
C LEU A 41 -5.18 -1.74 -17.37
N ALA A 42 -5.60 -2.33 -16.25
CA ALA A 42 -4.80 -3.26 -15.45
C ALA A 42 -5.68 -4.42 -14.97
N ALA A 43 -5.10 -5.62 -14.94
CA ALA A 43 -5.77 -6.84 -14.52
C ALA A 43 -4.88 -7.69 -13.60
N PRO A 44 -4.50 -7.18 -12.40
CA PRO A 44 -3.79 -8.00 -11.42
C PRO A 44 -4.68 -9.16 -10.97
N THR A 45 -4.06 -10.30 -10.71
CA THR A 45 -4.74 -11.52 -10.21
C THR A 45 -4.77 -11.56 -8.70
N VAL A 46 -3.85 -10.86 -8.02
CA VAL A 46 -3.79 -10.76 -6.56
C VAL A 46 -3.57 -9.30 -6.17
N LEU A 47 -4.38 -8.81 -5.23
CA LEU A 47 -4.23 -7.49 -4.61
C LEU A 47 -3.76 -7.65 -3.17
N VAL A 48 -2.63 -7.02 -2.85
CA VAL A 48 -2.01 -7.07 -1.52
C VAL A 48 -2.25 -5.76 -0.79
N SER A 49 -3.15 -5.76 0.19
CA SER A 49 -3.50 -4.57 0.95
C SER A 49 -2.40 -4.19 1.94
N LEU A 50 -1.74 -3.06 1.70
CA LEU A 50 -0.69 -2.55 2.59
C LEU A 50 -1.24 -1.76 3.79
N THR A 51 -2.50 -1.33 3.71
CA THR A 51 -3.13 -0.52 4.77
C THR A 51 -3.39 -1.31 6.06
N GLY A 52 -3.21 -2.62 6.07
CA GLY A 52 -3.26 -3.45 7.28
C GLY A 52 -1.97 -3.45 8.09
N ILE A 53 -0.86 -2.98 7.52
CA ILE A 53 0.48 -3.13 8.10
C ILE A 53 0.82 -1.88 8.90
N SER A 54 0.77 -1.97 10.24
CA SER A 54 0.95 -0.83 11.13
C SER A 54 2.32 -0.16 11.00
N GLU A 55 3.37 -0.96 10.83
CA GLU A 55 4.76 -0.48 10.62
C GLU A 55 4.97 0.29 9.31
N MET A 56 4.02 0.24 8.37
CA MET A 56 4.07 1.02 7.12
C MET A 56 3.35 2.37 7.23
N LYS A 57 2.87 2.76 8.40
CA LYS A 57 2.12 4.00 8.64
C LYS A 57 2.83 4.88 9.64
N GLY A 58 2.68 6.19 9.44
CA GLY A 58 3.11 7.21 10.37
C GLY A 58 4.21 8.09 9.80
N VAL A 59 4.49 9.13 10.57
CA VAL A 59 5.52 10.12 10.30
C VAL A 59 6.39 10.21 11.55
N CYS A 60 7.72 10.16 11.38
CA CYS A 60 8.63 10.34 12.50
C CYS A 60 9.92 11.02 12.08
N MET A 61 10.56 11.69 13.04
CA MET A 61 11.92 12.19 12.88
C MET A 61 12.90 11.10 13.32
N GLY A 62 13.84 10.77 12.45
CA GLY A 62 14.85 9.76 12.69
C GLY A 62 16.23 10.24 12.26
N GLU A 63 17.19 9.33 12.30
CA GLU A 63 18.51 9.60 11.74
C GLU A 63 18.37 9.89 10.23
N GLY A 64 19.03 10.96 9.77
CA GLY A 64 18.95 11.37 8.36
C GLY A 64 17.69 12.15 7.97
N GLY A 65 16.79 12.47 8.92
CA GLY A 65 15.69 13.40 8.72
C GLY A 65 14.30 12.78 8.88
N LEU A 66 13.34 13.26 8.08
CA LEU A 66 11.93 12.88 8.16
C LEU A 66 11.70 11.51 7.50
N HIS A 67 11.12 10.58 8.24
CA HIS A 67 10.70 9.25 7.75
C HIS A 67 9.19 9.20 7.65
N ILE A 68 8.67 8.76 6.50
CA ILE A 68 7.23 8.64 6.23
C ILE A 68 6.95 7.23 5.78
N GLY A 69 6.05 6.54 6.49
CA GLY A 69 5.62 5.19 6.11
C GLY A 69 4.86 5.20 4.77
N ALA A 70 5.12 4.22 3.90
CA ALA A 70 4.56 4.20 2.54
C ALA A 70 3.02 4.03 2.48
N ALA A 71 2.38 3.58 3.56
CA ALA A 71 0.93 3.47 3.69
C ALA A 71 0.31 4.66 4.46
N THR A 72 1.08 5.73 4.71
CA THR A 72 0.61 6.94 5.39
C THR A 72 -0.28 7.76 4.47
N PRO A 73 -1.53 8.10 4.88
CA PRO A 73 -2.38 8.97 4.08
C PRO A 73 -1.79 10.37 3.92
N HIS A 74 -1.97 11.00 2.76
CA HIS A 74 -1.50 12.37 2.53
C HIS A 74 -2.04 13.38 3.57
N ALA A 75 -3.26 13.18 4.07
CA ALA A 75 -3.82 14.02 5.13
C ALA A 75 -3.02 13.94 6.44
N VAL A 76 -2.54 12.75 6.81
CA VAL A 76 -1.69 12.54 7.99
C VAL A 76 -0.34 13.21 7.79
N VAL A 77 0.27 13.01 6.61
CA VAL A 77 1.53 13.69 6.26
C VAL A 77 1.39 15.21 6.36
N ALA A 78 0.33 15.78 5.79
CA ALA A 78 0.10 17.23 5.86
C ALA A 78 -0.08 17.76 7.29
N ALA A 79 -0.63 16.94 8.20
CA ALA A 79 -0.83 17.30 9.59
C ALA A 79 0.42 17.12 10.47
N GLU A 80 1.25 16.11 10.19
CA GLU A 80 2.31 15.65 11.10
C GLU A 80 3.73 15.93 10.60
N ALA A 81 3.96 16.11 9.30
CA ALA A 81 5.32 16.26 8.72
C ALA A 81 5.95 17.65 8.90
N GLY A 82 5.16 18.65 9.32
CA GLY A 82 5.58 20.04 9.47
C GLY A 82 5.48 20.60 10.88
N ALA A 83 5.29 19.74 11.89
CA ALA A 83 5.27 20.10 13.31
C ALA A 83 6.65 19.95 13.96
#